data_AF-A0A8D3CK00-F1
#
_entry.id   AF-A0A8D3CK00-F1
#
_cell.length_a   1.000
_cell.length_b   1.000
_cell.length_c   1.000
_cell.angle_alpha   90.00
_cell.angle_beta   90.00
_cell.angle_gamma   90.00
#
_symmetry.space_group_name_H-M   'P 1'
#
loop_
_entity.id
_entity.type
_entity.pdbx_description
1 polymer ?
#
loop_
_entity_poly.entity_id
_entity_poly.type
_entity_poly.pdbx_seq_one_letter_code
_entity_poly.pdbx_strand_id
1 'polypeptide(L)'
;MAAIYSGIHLKLKSPQTPWEDKLKLARFAWISSQCLLPNKEQVLLDWCTHALTGWYNQKVEFSPNVLEGLWCYLDNLLHSRKLHSLLKQGKTISLRLNMAQFLVRSSGRDTSLTLPFTVPTVTSLTSLLRQGEGLITNPHHVILVLGALQSVSLDHLSSLVYQSAFLAVHEALFAIIQCHPQAMLNAAPSFLNVFYHLVASIMQEGRQRGNSDTGSDGDVYLQCSRLIERMYSHIAATAESFTTLSAFMVAQYVTELQKVTLRPDIKLHLTEGIYQILDLCVEQDIKFLMGGLQMGVREVFNDLYGSYTHYHKAQRQGEDKYTV
;
A
#
# COMPACT_ATOMS: atom_id res chain seq x y z
N MET A 1 -10.62 17.02 49.55
CA MET A 1 -11.37 15.99 48.80
C MET A 1 -10.97 16.08 47.35
N ALA A 2 -10.32 15.06 46.79
CA ALA A 2 -10.06 15.01 45.36
C ALA A 2 -11.36 14.64 44.63
N ALA A 3 -11.85 15.51 43.75
CA ALA A 3 -13.05 15.23 42.97
C ALA A 3 -12.76 14.09 41.99
N ILE A 4 -13.44 12.95 42.18
CA ILE A 4 -13.40 11.83 41.21
C ILE A 4 -14.18 12.29 39.97
N TYR A 5 -13.49 12.52 38.86
CA TYR A 5 -14.12 12.86 37.60
C TYR A 5 -14.66 11.61 36.92
N SER A 6 -15.97 11.40 37.01
CA SER A 6 -16.71 10.37 36.27
C SER A 6 -17.30 10.93 34.97
N GLY A 7 -17.64 10.04 34.02
CA GLY A 7 -18.33 10.42 32.78
C GLY A 7 -17.45 11.02 31.67
N ILE A 8 -16.12 11.08 31.82
CA ILE A 8 -15.21 11.60 30.77
C ILE A 8 -15.39 10.85 29.45
N HIS A 9 -15.48 9.52 29.47
CA HIS A 9 -15.70 8.73 28.26
C HIS A 9 -17.00 9.11 27.52
N LEU A 10 -18.08 9.40 28.24
CA LEU A 10 -19.34 9.87 27.66
C LEU A 10 -19.18 11.26 27.04
N LYS A 11 -18.47 12.17 27.72
CA LYS A 11 -18.18 13.52 27.21
C LYS A 11 -17.30 13.50 25.96
N LEU A 12 -16.29 12.61 25.90
CA LEU A 12 -15.45 12.45 24.72
C LEU A 12 -16.25 11.95 23.49
N LYS A 13 -17.27 11.13 23.71
CA LYS A 13 -18.15 10.59 22.65
C LYS A 13 -19.34 11.48 22.31
N SER A 14 -19.75 12.35 23.22
CA SER A 14 -20.93 13.19 23.07
C SER A 14 -20.75 14.19 21.91
N PRO A 15 -21.70 14.28 20.97
CA PRO A 15 -21.68 15.32 19.94
C PRO A 15 -21.94 16.72 20.52
N GLN A 16 -22.57 16.81 21.70
CA GLN A 16 -22.86 18.08 22.38
C GLN A 16 -21.64 18.71 23.06
N THR A 17 -20.55 17.94 23.25
CA THR A 17 -19.33 18.47 23.89
C THR A 17 -18.41 19.11 22.84
N PRO A 18 -18.04 20.39 22.98
CA PRO A 18 -17.10 21.07 22.08
C PRO A 18 -15.75 20.35 22.00
N TRP A 19 -15.07 20.42 20.85
CA TRP A 19 -13.82 19.70 20.64
C TRP A 19 -12.66 20.23 21.49
N GLU A 20 -12.64 21.53 21.73
CA GLU A 20 -11.69 22.19 22.62
C GLU A 20 -11.80 21.63 24.04
N ASP A 21 -13.02 21.37 24.50
CA ASP A 21 -13.26 20.79 25.82
C ASP A 21 -12.98 19.30 25.85
N LYS A 22 -13.27 18.56 24.77
CA LYS A 22 -12.84 17.16 24.63
C LYS A 22 -11.31 17.03 24.71
N LEU A 23 -10.56 17.92 24.06
CA LEU A 23 -9.10 17.95 24.13
C LEU A 23 -8.59 18.21 25.55
N LYS A 24 -9.17 19.20 26.26
CA LYS A 24 -8.82 19.46 27.68
C LYS A 24 -9.11 18.25 28.55
N LEU A 25 -10.28 17.62 28.37
CA LEU A 25 -10.67 16.43 29.11
C LEU A 25 -9.74 15.24 28.84
N ALA A 26 -9.36 15.02 27.58
CA ALA A 26 -8.44 13.95 27.21
C ALA A 26 -7.04 14.16 27.80
N ARG A 27 -6.50 15.39 27.72
CA ARG A 27 -5.22 15.76 28.35
C ARG A 27 -5.24 15.55 29.86
N PHE A 28 -6.32 16.00 30.52
CA PHE A 28 -6.51 15.78 31.95
C PHE A 28 -6.59 14.28 32.28
N ALA A 29 -7.39 13.51 31.54
CA ALA A 29 -7.57 12.08 31.75
C ALA A 29 -6.26 11.30 31.59
N TRP A 30 -5.40 11.69 30.65
CA TRP A 30 -4.12 11.03 30.43
C TRP A 30 -3.20 11.13 31.66
N ILE A 31 -3.09 12.33 32.23
CA ILE A 31 -2.17 12.65 33.32
C ILE A 31 -2.75 12.23 34.68
N SER A 32 -4.06 12.38 34.86
CA SER A 32 -4.72 12.18 36.15
C SER A 32 -4.82 10.70 36.53
N SER A 33 -4.36 10.38 37.75
CA SER A 33 -4.63 9.10 38.41
C SER A 33 -6.07 9.02 38.96
N GLN A 34 -6.75 10.15 39.10
CA GLN A 34 -8.12 10.27 39.63
C GLN A 34 -9.19 10.05 38.56
N CYS A 35 -8.79 9.93 37.29
CA CYS A 35 -9.66 9.55 36.19
C CYS A 35 -9.78 8.03 36.12
N LEU A 36 -10.95 7.50 36.51
CA LEU A 36 -11.29 6.08 36.45
C LEU A 36 -11.87 5.75 35.07
N LEU A 37 -11.04 5.17 34.20
CA LEU A 37 -11.42 4.71 32.87
C LEU A 37 -10.82 3.32 32.64
N PRO A 38 -11.63 2.28 32.35
CA PRO A 38 -11.11 0.97 31.97
C PRO A 38 -10.23 1.08 30.72
N ASN A 39 -9.06 0.44 30.71
CA ASN A 39 -8.07 0.53 29.62
C ASN A 39 -7.81 1.98 29.19
N LYS A 40 -7.67 2.88 30.18
CA LYS A 40 -7.59 4.33 30.00
C LYS A 40 -6.70 4.74 28.84
N GLU A 41 -5.50 4.17 28.77
CA GLU A 41 -4.52 4.54 27.77
C GLU A 41 -4.95 4.14 26.35
N GLN A 42 -5.52 2.95 26.19
CA GLN A 42 -6.09 2.50 24.91
C GLN A 42 -7.28 3.36 24.49
N VAL A 43 -8.19 3.67 25.41
CA VAL A 43 -9.40 4.45 25.10
C VAL A 43 -9.05 5.86 24.64
N LEU A 44 -8.08 6.48 25.30
CA LEU A 44 -7.63 7.84 24.97
C LEU A 44 -6.87 7.89 23.65
N LEU A 45 -6.05 6.87 23.35
CA LEU A 45 -5.39 6.73 22.06
C LEU A 45 -6.41 6.46 20.94
N ASP A 46 -7.32 5.50 21.14
CA ASP A 46 -8.39 5.17 20.20
C ASP A 46 -9.24 6.41 19.90
N TRP A 47 -9.62 7.18 20.92
CA TRP A 47 -10.40 8.38 20.72
C TRP A 47 -9.71 9.40 19.80
N CYS A 48 -8.43 9.68 20.05
CA CYS A 48 -7.66 10.63 19.25
C CYS A 48 -7.46 10.13 17.81
N THR A 49 -7.08 8.87 17.65
CA THR A 49 -6.87 8.24 16.33
C THR A 49 -8.18 8.17 15.53
N HIS A 50 -9.32 7.87 16.16
CA HIS A 50 -10.64 7.93 15.52
C HIS A 50 -11.04 9.35 15.11
N ALA A 51 -10.75 10.36 15.93
CA ALA A 51 -11.02 11.76 15.60
C ALA A 51 -10.23 12.20 14.35
N LEU A 52 -8.91 11.94 14.33
CA LEU A 52 -8.04 12.25 13.20
C LEU A 52 -8.45 11.48 11.93
N THR A 53 -8.79 10.19 12.07
CA THR A 53 -9.28 9.37 10.95
C THR A 53 -10.62 9.88 10.41
N GLY A 54 -11.52 10.31 11.29
CA GLY A 54 -12.82 10.89 10.93
C GLY A 54 -12.65 12.20 10.14
N TRP A 55 -11.77 13.08 10.61
CA TRP A 55 -11.44 14.31 9.90
C TRP A 55 -10.83 14.06 8.53
N TYR A 56 -9.86 13.15 8.45
CA TYR A 56 -9.20 12.84 7.20
C TYR A 56 -10.17 12.29 6.14
N ASN A 57 -11.10 11.44 6.56
CA ASN A 57 -12.15 10.89 5.69
C ASN A 57 -13.31 11.86 5.44
N GLN A 58 -13.15 13.15 5.78
CA GLN A 58 -14.15 14.20 5.61
C GLN A 58 -15.48 13.90 6.31
N LYS A 59 -15.46 13.06 7.35
CA LYS A 59 -16.64 12.74 8.17
C LYS A 59 -16.89 13.77 9.27
N VAL A 60 -15.86 14.52 9.64
CA VAL A 60 -15.90 15.55 10.69
C VAL A 60 -14.99 16.70 10.27
N GLU A 61 -15.45 17.93 10.45
CA GLU A 61 -14.62 19.11 10.22
C GLU A 61 -14.06 19.64 11.54
N PHE A 62 -12.80 20.08 11.53
CA PHE A 62 -12.14 20.66 12.68
C PHE A 62 -11.63 22.06 12.35
N SER A 63 -11.68 22.94 13.35
CA SER A 63 -10.92 24.19 13.31
C SER A 63 -9.41 23.87 13.30
N PRO A 64 -8.56 24.73 12.71
CA PRO A 64 -7.10 24.50 12.68
C PRO A 64 -6.51 24.26 14.09
N ASN A 65 -6.97 25.01 15.08
CA ASN A 65 -6.52 24.89 16.48
C ASN A 65 -6.87 23.53 17.09
N VAL A 66 -8.05 22.97 16.79
CA VAL A 66 -8.46 21.65 17.28
C VAL A 66 -7.64 20.56 16.59
N LEU A 67 -7.42 20.68 15.28
CA LEU A 67 -6.63 19.72 14.51
C LEU A 67 -5.18 19.66 15.01
N GLU A 68 -4.53 20.82 15.14
CA GLU A 68 -3.19 20.93 15.74
C GLU A 68 -3.19 20.39 17.17
N GLY A 69 -4.21 20.72 17.96
CA GLY A 69 -4.38 20.23 19.32
C GLY A 69 -4.46 18.72 19.44
N LEU A 70 -5.10 18.04 18.47
CA LEU A 70 -5.20 16.57 18.37
C LEU A 70 -3.86 15.95 17.99
N TRP A 71 -3.15 16.51 17.02
CA TRP A 71 -1.81 16.05 16.63
C TRP A 71 -0.80 16.19 17.76
N CYS A 72 -0.75 17.37 18.39
CA CYS A 72 0.08 17.61 19.57
C CYS A 72 -0.31 16.67 20.72
N TYR A 73 -1.59 16.35 20.88
CA TYR A 73 -2.02 15.39 21.89
C TYR A 73 -1.49 13.99 21.59
N LEU A 74 -1.64 13.50 20.35
CA LEU A 74 -1.12 12.22 19.92
C LEU A 74 0.41 12.12 20.11
N ASP A 75 1.13 13.16 19.69
CA ASP A 75 2.58 13.24 19.86
C ASP A 75 2.99 13.13 21.34
N ASN A 76 2.34 13.91 22.21
CA ASN A 76 2.56 13.85 23.65
C ASN A 76 2.24 12.47 24.26
N LEU A 77 1.21 11.77 23.75
CA LEU A 77 0.90 10.40 24.18
C LEU A 77 2.06 9.45 23.86
N LEU A 78 2.50 9.46 22.59
CA LEU A 78 3.52 8.57 22.06
C LEU A 78 4.89 8.80 22.72
N HIS A 79 5.23 10.04 23.03
CA HIS A 79 6.48 10.40 23.71
C HIS A 79 6.41 10.38 25.24
N SER A 80 5.26 10.02 25.82
CA SER A 80 5.11 10.09 27.28
C SER A 80 5.93 9.02 28.01
N ARG A 81 6.58 9.44 29.12
CA ARG A 81 7.23 8.50 30.06
C ARG A 81 6.26 7.46 30.60
N LYS A 82 4.98 7.84 30.72
CA LYS A 82 3.90 6.96 31.17
C LYS A 82 3.71 5.79 30.19
N LEU A 83 3.57 6.06 28.89
CA LEU A 83 3.48 5.02 27.88
C LEU A 83 4.71 4.12 27.91
N HIS A 84 5.91 4.73 27.95
CA HIS A 84 7.16 4.00 27.97
C HIS A 84 7.29 3.07 29.19
N SER A 85 6.84 3.51 30.37
CA SER A 85 6.79 2.70 31.59
C SER A 85 5.81 1.52 31.48
N LEU A 86 4.64 1.73 30.88
CA LEU A 86 3.66 0.66 30.65
C LEU A 86 4.20 -0.42 29.72
N LEU A 87 4.85 -0.02 28.62
CA LEU A 87 5.47 -0.96 27.68
C LEU A 87 6.58 -1.77 28.36
N LYS A 88 7.43 -1.14 29.20
CA LYS A 88 8.46 -1.84 30.00
C LYS A 88 7.88 -2.84 31.01
N GLN A 89 6.64 -2.63 31.47
CA GLN A 89 5.93 -3.55 32.34
C GLN A 89 5.26 -4.71 31.58
N GLY A 90 5.49 -4.84 30.27
CA GLY A 90 4.87 -5.86 29.42
C GLY A 90 3.41 -5.58 29.08
N LYS A 91 2.87 -4.40 29.43
CA LYS A 91 1.52 -4.00 29.01
C LYS A 91 1.54 -3.58 27.56
N THR A 92 0.60 -4.08 26.78
CA THR A 92 0.47 -3.78 25.35
C THR A 92 -0.54 -2.66 25.11
N ILE A 93 -0.20 -1.75 24.18
CA ILE A 93 -1.18 -0.83 23.59
C ILE A 93 -1.36 -1.24 22.13
N SER A 94 -2.60 -1.41 21.71
CA SER A 94 -2.95 -1.78 20.35
C SER A 94 -3.06 -0.54 19.49
N LEU A 95 -2.20 -0.42 18.48
CA LEU A 95 -2.40 0.51 17.38
C LEU A 95 -3.25 -0.19 16.32
N ARG A 96 -4.46 0.34 16.08
CA ARG A 96 -5.35 -0.22 15.07
C ARG A 96 -4.80 0.07 13.66
N LEU A 97 -5.01 -0.86 12.73
CA LEU A 97 -4.47 -0.74 11.36
C LEU A 97 -5.03 0.44 10.57
N ASN A 98 -6.23 0.92 10.90
CA ASN A 98 -6.77 2.16 10.33
C ASN A 98 -5.90 3.38 10.65
N MET A 99 -5.22 3.39 11.81
CA MET A 99 -4.28 4.45 12.17
C MET A 99 -3.03 4.37 11.30
N ALA A 100 -2.48 3.18 11.09
CA ALA A 100 -1.32 3.00 10.20
C ALA A 100 -1.64 3.42 8.77
N GLN A 101 -2.83 3.06 8.25
CA GLN A 101 -3.30 3.53 6.95
C GLN A 101 -3.39 5.05 6.88
N PHE A 102 -3.99 5.68 7.90
CA PHE A 102 -4.09 7.13 7.98
C PHE A 102 -2.70 7.79 8.01
N LEU A 103 -1.76 7.27 8.81
CA LEU A 103 -0.41 7.80 8.93
C LEU A 103 0.34 7.76 7.60
N VAL A 104 0.39 6.59 6.94
CA VAL A 104 1.01 6.42 5.61
C VAL A 104 0.39 7.37 4.59
N ARG A 105 -0.94 7.50 4.62
CA ARG A 105 -1.66 8.36 3.68
C ARG A 105 -1.46 9.86 3.96
N SER A 106 -1.26 10.23 5.22
CA SER A 106 -0.94 11.60 5.61
C SER A 106 0.49 11.99 5.24
N SER A 107 1.46 11.09 5.48
CA SER A 107 2.86 11.32 5.14
C SER A 107 3.11 11.28 3.63
N GLY A 108 2.31 10.55 2.86
CA GLY A 108 2.40 10.53 1.39
C GLY A 108 2.17 11.89 0.72
N ARG A 109 1.70 12.91 1.44
CA ARG A 109 1.57 14.30 0.94
C ARG A 109 2.88 15.10 1.01
N ASP A 110 3.88 14.61 1.73
CA ASP A 110 5.16 15.28 1.93
C ASP A 110 6.30 14.31 1.63
N THR A 111 6.98 14.52 0.51
CA THR A 111 8.07 13.64 0.03
C THR A 111 9.25 13.61 0.99
N SER A 112 9.43 14.63 1.84
CA SER A 112 10.49 14.65 2.87
C SER A 112 10.25 13.59 3.95
N LEU A 113 9.00 13.16 4.15
CA LEU A 113 8.62 12.13 5.11
C LEU A 113 8.71 10.71 4.55
N THR A 114 8.90 10.55 3.23
CA THR A 114 8.91 9.23 2.59
C THR A 114 9.94 8.29 3.21
N LEU A 115 11.21 8.73 3.27
CA LEU A 115 12.29 7.92 3.82
C LEU A 115 12.26 7.80 5.36
N PRO A 116 12.14 8.89 6.15
CA PRO A 116 12.22 8.79 7.60
C PRO A 116 10.96 8.22 8.26
N PHE A 117 9.81 8.20 7.57
CA PHE A 117 8.53 7.82 8.19
C PHE A 117 7.71 6.83 7.36
N THR A 118 7.40 7.16 6.10
CA THR A 118 6.51 6.32 5.26
C THR A 118 7.10 4.93 5.06
N VAL A 119 8.36 4.83 4.65
CA VAL A 119 9.06 3.56 4.43
C VAL A 119 9.10 2.70 5.70
N PRO A 120 9.61 3.18 6.86
CA PRO A 120 9.59 2.41 8.11
C PRO A 120 8.19 1.92 8.52
N THR A 121 7.16 2.76 8.31
CA THR A 121 5.77 2.40 8.62
C THR A 121 5.29 1.26 7.73
N VAL A 122 5.53 1.33 6.42
CA VAL A 122 5.20 0.26 5.46
C VAL A 122 6.00 -1.03 5.75
N THR A 123 7.28 -0.92 6.10
CA THR A 123 8.10 -2.07 6.51
C THR A 123 7.57 -2.73 7.79
N SER A 124 7.08 -1.93 8.74
CA SER A 124 6.45 -2.45 9.96
C SER A 124 5.14 -3.17 9.65
N LEU A 125 4.30 -2.61 8.78
CA LEU A 125 3.09 -3.28 8.28
C LEU A 125 3.42 -4.59 7.55
N THR A 126 4.48 -4.61 6.76
CA THR A 126 4.98 -5.81 6.07
C THR A 126 5.38 -6.88 7.07
N SER A 127 6.07 -6.50 8.15
CA SER A 127 6.49 -7.43 9.20
C SER A 127 5.28 -8.05 9.93
N LEU A 128 4.19 -7.30 10.10
CA LEU A 128 2.92 -7.80 10.61
C LEU A 128 2.24 -8.74 9.61
N LEU A 129 2.20 -8.39 8.32
CA LEU A 129 1.65 -9.25 7.27
C LEU A 129 2.38 -10.61 7.24
N ARG A 130 3.70 -10.63 7.40
CA ARG A 130 4.49 -11.87 7.42
C ARG A 130 4.13 -12.82 8.59
N GLN A 131 3.39 -12.37 9.58
CA GLN A 131 2.86 -13.23 10.64
C GLN A 131 1.71 -14.14 10.18
N GLY A 132 1.14 -13.86 8.99
CA GLY A 132 0.10 -14.68 8.36
C GLY A 132 -1.28 -14.60 8.99
N GLU A 133 -2.19 -15.40 8.44
CA GLU A 133 -3.62 -15.41 8.78
C GLU A 133 -3.91 -15.81 10.24
N GLY A 134 -2.98 -16.52 10.90
CA GLY A 134 -3.14 -16.90 12.31
C GLY A 134 -3.16 -15.71 13.27
N LEU A 135 -2.45 -14.63 12.93
CA LEU A 135 -2.42 -13.39 13.72
C LEU A 135 -3.28 -12.29 13.10
N ILE A 136 -3.39 -12.25 11.77
CA ILE A 136 -4.30 -11.35 11.06
C ILE A 136 -5.45 -12.18 10.48
N THR A 137 -6.39 -12.55 11.34
CA THR A 137 -7.51 -13.43 10.96
C THR A 137 -8.59 -12.72 10.15
N ASN A 138 -8.69 -11.39 10.25
CA ASN A 138 -9.72 -10.62 9.57
C ASN A 138 -9.22 -10.08 8.21
N PRO A 139 -9.79 -10.51 7.06
CA PRO A 139 -9.40 -10.02 5.74
C PRO A 139 -9.49 -8.49 5.58
N HIS A 140 -10.37 -7.81 6.33
CA HIS A 140 -10.43 -6.34 6.32
C HIS A 140 -9.11 -5.69 6.71
N HIS A 141 -8.31 -6.33 7.57
CA HIS A 141 -7.00 -5.81 7.96
C HIS A 141 -6.04 -5.75 6.77
N VAL A 142 -6.05 -6.75 5.90
CA VAL A 142 -5.27 -6.77 4.67
C VAL A 142 -5.74 -5.66 3.71
N ILE A 143 -7.06 -5.45 3.59
CA ILE A 143 -7.62 -4.36 2.78
C ILE A 143 -7.19 -2.98 3.30
N LEU A 144 -7.14 -2.77 4.62
CA LEU A 144 -6.64 -1.53 5.21
C LEU A 144 -5.16 -1.30 4.87
N VAL A 145 -4.34 -2.36 4.90
CA VAL A 145 -2.93 -2.27 4.49
C VAL A 145 -2.81 -1.95 3.01
N LEU A 146 -3.57 -2.62 2.13
CA LEU A 146 -3.60 -2.30 0.69
C LEU A 146 -3.98 -0.84 0.44
N GLY A 147 -4.97 -0.33 1.17
CA GLY A 147 -5.35 1.08 1.09
C GLY A 147 -4.27 2.04 1.64
N ALA A 148 -3.38 1.58 2.53
CA ALA A 148 -2.21 2.34 2.96
C ALA A 148 -1.15 2.36 1.86
N LEU A 149 -0.84 1.18 1.29
CA LEU A 149 0.13 1.03 0.21
C LEU A 149 -0.24 1.87 -1.02
N GLN A 150 -1.52 1.93 -1.37
CA GLN A 150 -2.02 2.76 -2.49
C GLN A 150 -1.71 4.26 -2.30
N SER A 151 -1.51 4.72 -1.06
CA SER A 151 -1.25 6.14 -0.78
C SER A 151 0.23 6.51 -0.73
N VAL A 152 1.13 5.55 -0.91
CA VAL A 152 2.57 5.82 -0.99
C VAL A 152 2.85 6.48 -2.34
N SER A 153 3.20 7.76 -2.33
CA SER A 153 3.60 8.46 -3.56
C SER A 153 4.95 7.95 -4.05
N LEU A 154 5.03 7.69 -5.35
CA LEU A 154 6.26 7.33 -6.06
C LEU A 154 6.69 8.39 -7.07
N ASP A 155 6.01 9.55 -7.07
CA ASP A 155 6.22 10.62 -8.03
C ASP A 155 7.28 11.60 -7.52
N HIS A 156 8.13 12.10 -8.43
CA HIS A 156 9.10 13.17 -8.15
C HIS A 156 10.08 12.86 -7.00
N LEU A 157 10.42 11.58 -6.80
CA LEU A 157 11.38 11.14 -5.80
C LEU A 157 12.81 11.10 -6.38
N SER A 158 13.81 11.29 -5.53
CA SER A 158 15.19 10.93 -5.88
C SER A 158 15.32 9.41 -5.99
N SER A 159 16.28 8.92 -6.78
CA SER A 159 16.39 7.48 -7.09
C SER A 159 16.52 6.60 -5.85
N LEU A 160 17.26 7.03 -4.82
CA LEU A 160 17.38 6.29 -3.56
C LEU A 160 16.04 6.21 -2.79
N VAL A 161 15.31 7.33 -2.71
CA VAL A 161 14.02 7.40 -2.01
C VAL A 161 12.97 6.61 -2.77
N TYR A 162 12.98 6.71 -4.11
CA TYR A 162 12.16 5.91 -5.01
C TYR A 162 12.38 4.41 -4.77
N GLN A 163 13.63 3.94 -4.83
CA GLN A 163 13.97 2.54 -4.62
C GLN A 163 13.46 2.02 -3.28
N SER A 164 13.67 2.79 -2.22
CA SER A 164 13.27 2.42 -0.86
C SER A 164 11.75 2.33 -0.71
N ALA A 165 11.01 3.29 -1.25
CA ALA A 165 9.55 3.29 -1.24
C ALA A 165 8.98 2.17 -2.11
N PHE A 166 9.52 1.98 -3.31
CA PHE A 166 9.13 0.94 -4.24
C PHE A 166 9.33 -0.45 -3.63
N LEU A 167 10.51 -0.72 -3.07
CA LEU A 167 10.81 -1.98 -2.41
C LEU A 167 9.89 -2.23 -1.22
N ALA A 168 9.63 -1.20 -0.40
CA ALA A 168 8.73 -1.35 0.75
C ALA A 168 7.31 -1.75 0.33
N VAL A 169 6.76 -1.13 -0.73
CA VAL A 169 5.43 -1.49 -1.26
C VAL A 169 5.45 -2.88 -1.90
N HIS A 170 6.48 -3.19 -2.69
CA HIS A 170 6.66 -4.50 -3.31
C HIS A 170 6.70 -5.62 -2.26
N GLU A 171 7.52 -5.49 -1.22
CA GLU A 171 7.63 -6.48 -0.15
C GLU A 171 6.33 -6.67 0.64
N ALA A 172 5.56 -5.59 0.82
CA ALA A 172 4.25 -5.66 1.44
C ALA A 172 3.25 -6.46 0.57
N LEU A 173 3.20 -6.18 -0.74
CA LEU A 173 2.38 -6.96 -1.68
C LEU A 173 2.81 -8.43 -1.71
N PHE A 174 4.12 -8.68 -1.72
CA PHE A 174 4.65 -10.03 -1.73
C PHE A 174 4.24 -10.81 -0.47
N ALA A 175 4.35 -10.17 0.70
CA ALA A 175 3.89 -10.76 1.96
C ALA A 175 2.37 -11.05 1.96
N ILE A 176 1.56 -10.24 1.28
CA ILE A 176 0.11 -10.49 1.15
C ILE A 176 -0.14 -11.75 0.30
N ILE A 177 0.47 -11.86 -0.89
CA ILE A 177 0.30 -13.06 -1.75
C ILE A 177 0.74 -14.32 -0.99
N GLN A 178 1.86 -14.27 -0.29
CA GLN A 178 2.42 -15.45 0.37
C GLN A 178 1.71 -15.85 1.66
N CYS A 179 1.30 -14.88 2.47
CA CYS A 179 0.86 -15.14 3.83
C CYS A 179 -0.64 -14.98 4.04
N HIS A 180 -1.39 -14.44 3.07
CA HIS A 180 -2.83 -14.13 3.17
C HIS A 180 -3.67 -14.59 1.95
N PRO A 181 -3.58 -15.85 1.51
CA PRO A 181 -4.30 -16.34 0.34
C PRO A 181 -5.83 -16.20 0.44
N GLN A 182 -6.42 -16.32 1.64
CA GLN A 182 -7.87 -16.19 1.81
C GLN A 182 -8.33 -14.74 1.67
N ALA A 183 -7.54 -13.79 2.18
CA ALA A 183 -7.83 -12.38 2.00
C ALA A 183 -7.74 -11.97 0.53
N MET A 184 -6.84 -12.60 -0.23
CA MET A 184 -6.65 -12.34 -1.65
C MET A 184 -7.87 -12.67 -2.51
N LEU A 185 -8.68 -13.67 -2.16
CA LEU A 185 -9.94 -13.99 -2.86
C LEU A 185 -10.91 -12.79 -2.90
N ASN A 186 -10.90 -11.96 -1.84
CA ASN A 186 -11.79 -10.80 -1.72
C ASN A 186 -11.10 -9.47 -2.05
N ALA A 187 -9.78 -9.43 -1.94
CA ALA A 187 -8.98 -8.21 -2.08
C ALA A 187 -8.20 -8.13 -3.42
N ALA A 188 -8.34 -9.11 -4.32
CA ALA A 188 -7.62 -9.14 -5.60
C ALA A 188 -7.71 -7.82 -6.40
N PRO A 189 -8.87 -7.14 -6.53
CA PRO A 189 -8.92 -5.86 -7.23
C PRO A 189 -8.09 -4.76 -6.54
N SER A 190 -8.16 -4.67 -5.21
CA SER A 190 -7.36 -3.69 -4.44
C SER A 190 -5.87 -4.00 -4.52
N PHE A 191 -5.51 -5.28 -4.47
CA PHE A 191 -4.14 -5.74 -4.66
C PHE A 191 -3.59 -5.35 -6.04
N LEU A 192 -4.32 -5.69 -7.10
CA LEU A 192 -3.91 -5.39 -8.47
C LEU A 192 -3.82 -3.89 -8.73
N ASN A 193 -4.66 -3.08 -8.08
CA ASN A 193 -4.58 -1.63 -8.21
C ASN A 193 -3.28 -1.07 -7.59
N VAL A 194 -2.83 -1.59 -6.44
CA VAL A 194 -1.53 -1.21 -5.86
C VAL A 194 -0.37 -1.74 -6.70
N PHE A 195 -0.48 -2.97 -7.20
CA PHE A 195 0.54 -3.53 -8.09
C PHE A 195 0.67 -2.73 -9.40
N TYR A 196 -0.46 -2.38 -10.02
CA TYR A 196 -0.48 -1.52 -11.20
C TYR A 196 0.15 -0.16 -10.94
N HIS A 197 -0.03 0.42 -9.74
CA HIS A 197 0.64 1.66 -9.36
C HIS A 197 2.18 1.51 -9.41
N LEU A 198 2.74 0.37 -8.98
CA LEU A 198 4.17 0.09 -9.13
C LEU A 198 4.57 -0.07 -10.61
N VAL A 199 3.79 -0.82 -11.38
CA VAL A 199 4.04 -1.04 -12.82
C VAL A 199 4.06 0.29 -13.57
N ALA A 200 3.03 1.12 -13.39
CA ALA A 200 2.95 2.42 -14.04
C ALA A 200 4.09 3.35 -13.60
N SER A 201 4.41 3.36 -12.31
CA SER A 201 5.52 4.14 -11.78
C SER A 201 6.85 3.76 -12.44
N ILE A 202 7.18 2.46 -12.53
CA ILE A 202 8.45 2.05 -13.14
C ILE A 202 8.48 2.27 -14.66
N MET A 203 7.32 2.23 -15.33
CA MET A 203 7.23 2.55 -16.76
C MET A 203 7.49 4.03 -17.03
N GLN A 204 6.97 4.92 -16.18
CA GLN A 204 7.20 6.36 -16.29
C GLN A 204 8.65 6.74 -15.97
N GLU A 205 9.21 6.19 -14.89
CA GLU A 205 10.59 6.46 -14.48
C GLU A 205 11.61 5.78 -15.40
N GLY A 206 11.29 4.58 -15.89
CA GLY A 206 12.11 3.78 -16.80
C GLY A 206 12.07 4.22 -18.26
N ARG A 207 11.47 5.37 -18.57
CA ARG A 207 11.41 5.91 -19.93
C ARG A 207 12.81 6.25 -20.46
N GLN A 208 13.02 6.02 -21.74
CA GLN A 208 14.20 6.44 -22.47
C GLN A 208 14.22 7.97 -22.56
N ARG A 209 15.03 8.61 -21.72
CA ARG A 209 15.45 10.00 -21.90
C ARG A 209 16.61 10.00 -22.91
N GLY A 210 16.89 11.12 -23.58
CA GLY A 210 17.91 11.20 -24.65
C GLY A 210 19.32 10.74 -24.22
N ASN A 211 20.32 10.87 -25.11
CA ASN A 211 21.69 10.31 -25.02
C ASN A 211 22.53 10.54 -23.73
N SER A 212 21.99 11.11 -22.65
CA SER A 212 22.71 11.41 -21.40
C SER A 212 22.56 10.39 -20.26
N ASP A 213 21.66 9.40 -20.33
CA ASP A 213 21.31 8.59 -19.14
C ASP A 213 22.09 7.27 -19.02
N THR A 214 23.40 7.39 -18.79
CA THR A 214 24.24 6.31 -18.21
C THR A 214 24.69 6.67 -16.79
N GLY A 215 23.78 7.29 -16.02
CA GLY A 215 24.00 7.59 -14.59
C GLY A 215 23.67 6.42 -13.66
N SER A 216 24.11 6.52 -12.40
CA SER A 216 23.84 5.57 -11.30
C SER A 216 22.36 5.21 -11.12
N ASP A 217 21.47 6.12 -11.49
CA ASP A 217 20.02 5.97 -11.35
C ASP A 217 19.47 4.89 -12.30
N GLY A 218 20.19 4.61 -13.39
CA GLY A 218 19.81 3.59 -14.36
C GLY A 218 19.72 2.19 -13.75
N ASP A 219 20.61 1.87 -12.80
CA ASP A 219 20.64 0.58 -12.10
C ASP A 219 19.46 0.43 -11.12
N VAL A 220 19.07 1.51 -10.45
CA VAL A 220 17.94 1.50 -9.50
C VAL A 220 16.64 1.07 -10.20
N TYR A 221 16.31 1.69 -11.34
CA TYR A 221 15.09 1.36 -12.06
C TYR A 221 15.16 -0.04 -12.69
N LEU A 222 16.34 -0.50 -13.10
CA LEU A 222 16.53 -1.87 -13.56
C LEU A 222 16.30 -2.90 -12.44
N GLN A 223 16.72 -2.59 -11.21
CA GLN A 223 16.41 -3.43 -10.05
C GLN A 223 14.90 -3.45 -9.76
N CYS A 224 14.23 -2.30 -9.83
CA CYS A 224 12.78 -2.23 -9.66
C CYS A 224 12.01 -3.00 -10.75
N SER A 225 12.46 -2.99 -12.01
CA SER A 225 11.80 -3.77 -13.07
C SER A 225 11.91 -5.28 -12.85
N ARG A 226 13.04 -5.77 -12.33
CA ARG A 226 13.20 -7.17 -11.92
C ARG A 226 12.27 -7.57 -10.77
N LEU A 227 11.98 -6.66 -9.84
CA LEU A 227 11.00 -6.89 -8.78
C LEU A 227 9.58 -7.04 -9.38
N ILE A 228 9.22 -6.22 -10.36
CA ILE A 228 7.94 -6.34 -11.07
C ILE A 228 7.83 -7.67 -11.80
N GLU A 229 8.85 -8.08 -12.55
CA GLU A 229 8.89 -9.38 -13.23
C GLU A 229 8.65 -10.52 -12.23
N ARG A 230 9.38 -10.50 -11.10
CA ARG A 230 9.21 -11.50 -10.04
C ARG A 230 7.79 -11.51 -9.46
N MET A 231 7.19 -10.33 -9.24
CA MET A 231 5.82 -10.24 -8.76
C MET A 231 4.82 -10.82 -9.77
N TYR A 232 5.00 -10.58 -11.08
CA TYR A 232 4.20 -11.22 -12.12
C TYR A 232 4.29 -12.74 -12.06
N SER A 233 5.50 -13.30 -11.84
CA SER A 233 5.66 -14.75 -11.63
C SER A 233 4.90 -15.28 -10.42
N HIS A 234 4.90 -14.55 -9.32
CA HIS A 234 4.13 -14.93 -8.13
C HIS A 234 2.62 -14.84 -8.36
N ILE A 235 2.14 -13.80 -9.04
CA ILE A 235 0.73 -13.67 -9.44
C ILE A 235 0.34 -14.86 -10.33
N ALA A 236 1.16 -15.18 -11.34
CA ALA A 236 0.92 -16.29 -12.25
C ALA A 236 0.91 -17.66 -11.54
N ALA A 237 1.80 -17.88 -10.57
CA ALA A 237 1.80 -19.09 -9.75
C ALA A 237 0.54 -19.21 -8.86
N THR A 238 -0.12 -18.09 -8.54
CA THR A 238 -1.36 -18.02 -7.75
C THR A 238 -2.60 -17.78 -8.62
N ALA A 239 -2.59 -18.28 -9.86
CA ALA A 239 -3.55 -17.98 -10.93
C ALA A 239 -5.02 -18.02 -10.51
N GLU A 240 -5.44 -18.97 -9.64
CA GLU A 240 -6.85 -19.11 -9.21
C GLU A 240 -7.45 -17.81 -8.65
N SER A 241 -6.64 -16.95 -8.02
CA SER A 241 -7.10 -15.67 -7.46
C SER A 241 -7.21 -14.54 -8.49
N PHE A 242 -6.66 -14.72 -9.70
CA PHE A 242 -6.43 -13.61 -10.65
C PHE A 242 -6.78 -13.93 -12.11
N THR A 243 -7.12 -15.17 -12.47
CA THR A 243 -7.39 -15.56 -13.86
C THR A 243 -8.44 -14.68 -14.55
N THR A 244 -9.53 -14.35 -13.84
CA THR A 244 -10.60 -13.47 -14.33
C THR A 244 -10.20 -12.00 -14.48
N LEU A 245 -9.02 -11.62 -13.95
CA LEU A 245 -8.48 -10.25 -13.99
C LEU A 245 -7.26 -10.15 -14.92
N SER A 246 -6.79 -11.26 -15.50
CA SER A 246 -5.60 -11.31 -16.36
C SER A 246 -5.72 -10.37 -17.58
N ALA A 247 -6.87 -10.40 -18.26
CA ALA A 247 -7.16 -9.49 -19.38
C ALA A 247 -7.07 -8.02 -18.96
N PHE A 248 -7.56 -7.69 -17.77
CA PHE A 248 -7.52 -6.33 -17.26
C PHE A 248 -6.09 -5.87 -16.96
N MET A 249 -5.26 -6.74 -16.38
CA MET A 249 -3.84 -6.46 -16.15
C MET A 249 -3.10 -6.20 -17.46
N VAL A 250 -3.36 -7.00 -18.51
CA VAL A 250 -2.78 -6.78 -19.85
C VAL A 250 -3.24 -5.45 -20.42
N ALA A 251 -4.55 -5.14 -20.35
CA ALA A 251 -5.10 -3.88 -20.83
C ALA A 251 -4.45 -2.66 -20.14
N GLN A 252 -4.30 -2.72 -18.82
CA GLN A 252 -3.62 -1.69 -18.02
C GLN A 252 -2.16 -1.51 -18.47
N TYR A 253 -1.42 -2.62 -18.62
CA TYR A 253 -0.04 -2.61 -19.07
C TYR A 253 0.13 -1.95 -20.44
N VAL A 254 -0.64 -2.37 -21.45
CA VAL A 254 -0.50 -1.81 -22.82
C VAL A 254 -0.96 -0.36 -22.90
N THR A 255 -1.95 0.03 -22.08
CA THR A 255 -2.41 1.42 -21.98
C THR A 255 -1.31 2.32 -21.44
N GLU A 256 -0.57 1.84 -20.44
CA GLU A 256 0.55 2.60 -19.88
C GLU A 256 1.75 2.59 -20.82
N LEU A 257 2.02 1.47 -21.49
CA LEU A 257 3.12 1.34 -22.46
C LEU A 257 2.95 2.29 -23.64
N GLN A 258 1.71 2.53 -24.09
CA GLN A 258 1.44 3.48 -25.16
C GLN A 258 1.92 4.91 -24.83
N LYS A 259 2.03 5.27 -23.54
CA LYS A 259 2.38 6.63 -23.10
C LYS A 259 3.89 6.87 -23.06
N VAL A 260 4.71 5.82 -23.08
CA VAL A 260 6.16 5.92 -22.82
C VAL A 260 6.97 5.08 -23.81
N THR A 261 8.16 5.56 -24.14
CA THR A 261 9.19 4.71 -24.77
C THR A 261 10.13 4.25 -23.67
N LEU A 262 10.17 2.95 -23.39
CA LEU A 262 10.98 2.38 -22.30
C LEU A 262 12.43 2.15 -22.73
N ARG A 263 13.36 2.25 -21.77
CA ARG A 263 14.73 1.76 -21.98
C ARG A 263 14.71 0.24 -22.27
N PRO A 264 15.57 -0.27 -23.17
CA PRO A 264 15.52 -1.68 -23.58
C PRO A 264 15.68 -2.70 -22.45
N ASP A 265 16.56 -2.42 -21.49
CA ASP A 265 16.84 -3.24 -20.32
C ASP A 265 15.64 -3.35 -19.36
N ILE A 266 14.92 -2.25 -19.15
CA ILE A 266 13.68 -2.24 -18.37
C ILE A 266 12.55 -2.92 -19.16
N LYS A 267 12.40 -2.59 -20.44
CA LYS A 267 11.37 -3.16 -21.31
C LYS A 267 11.44 -4.69 -21.31
N LEU A 268 12.64 -5.26 -21.36
CA LEU A 268 12.87 -6.69 -21.29
C LEU A 268 12.16 -7.32 -20.08
N HIS A 269 12.51 -6.89 -18.86
CA HIS A 269 11.95 -7.45 -17.61
C HIS A 269 10.42 -7.26 -17.50
N LEU A 270 9.91 -6.10 -17.91
CA LEU A 270 8.46 -5.84 -17.88
C LEU A 270 7.70 -6.69 -18.91
N THR A 271 8.29 -6.88 -20.10
CA THR A 271 7.73 -7.74 -21.15
C THR A 271 7.72 -9.21 -20.74
N GLU A 272 8.81 -9.73 -20.16
CA GLU A 272 8.84 -11.10 -19.61
C GLU A 272 7.79 -11.30 -18.51
N GLY A 273 7.60 -10.30 -17.64
CA GLY A 273 6.56 -10.32 -16.63
C GLY A 273 5.15 -10.41 -17.21
N ILE A 274 4.80 -9.54 -18.17
CA ILE A 274 3.45 -9.53 -18.75
C ILE A 274 3.15 -10.76 -19.61
N TYR A 275 4.16 -11.39 -20.20
CA TYR A 275 4.00 -12.67 -20.92
C TYR A 275 3.48 -13.79 -20.03
N GLN A 276 3.90 -13.82 -18.77
CA GLN A 276 3.40 -14.79 -17.79
C GLN A 276 1.92 -14.58 -17.46
N ILE A 277 1.43 -13.34 -17.56
CA ILE A 277 -0.01 -13.04 -17.41
C ILE A 277 -0.78 -13.38 -18.67
N LEU A 278 -0.20 -13.17 -19.86
CA LEU A 278 -0.81 -13.59 -21.13
C LEU A 278 -1.00 -15.11 -21.21
N ASP A 279 -0.15 -15.90 -20.55
CA ASP A 279 -0.36 -17.36 -20.43
C ASP A 279 -1.63 -17.73 -19.64
N LEU A 280 -2.10 -16.84 -18.75
CA LEU A 280 -3.34 -17.04 -18.00
C LEU A 280 -4.59 -16.63 -18.80
N CYS A 281 -4.43 -15.82 -19.85
CA CYS A 281 -5.54 -15.33 -20.65
C CYS A 281 -6.13 -16.46 -21.51
N VAL A 282 -7.44 -16.68 -21.37
CA VAL A 282 -8.16 -17.61 -22.25
C VAL A 282 -8.54 -16.92 -23.57
N GLU A 283 -9.02 -17.69 -24.55
CA GLU A 283 -9.38 -17.14 -25.87
C GLU A 283 -10.40 -15.98 -25.78
N GLN A 284 -11.32 -16.04 -24.82
CA GLN A 284 -12.29 -14.96 -24.58
C GLN A 284 -11.62 -13.67 -24.10
N ASP A 285 -10.58 -13.76 -23.26
CA ASP A 285 -9.80 -12.61 -22.79
C ASP A 285 -9.07 -11.92 -23.95
N ILE A 286 -8.50 -12.72 -24.87
CA ILE A 286 -7.85 -12.19 -26.07
C ILE A 286 -8.86 -11.50 -26.98
N LYS A 287 -10.05 -12.09 -27.19
CA LYS A 287 -11.13 -11.46 -27.96
C LYS A 287 -11.59 -10.15 -27.30
N PHE A 288 -11.69 -10.13 -25.97
CA PHE A 288 -12.01 -8.94 -25.20
C PHE A 288 -10.96 -7.84 -25.41
N LEU A 289 -9.67 -8.16 -25.34
CA LEU A 289 -8.58 -7.20 -25.58
C LEU A 289 -8.59 -6.66 -27.01
N MET A 290 -8.72 -7.53 -28.01
CA MET A 290 -8.78 -7.14 -29.43
C MET A 290 -9.98 -6.25 -29.76
N GLY A 291 -11.12 -6.49 -29.11
CA GLY A 291 -12.35 -5.71 -29.34
C GLY A 291 -12.47 -4.45 -28.50
N GLY A 292 -12.01 -4.50 -27.25
CA GLY A 292 -12.27 -3.50 -26.21
C GLY A 292 -11.24 -2.37 -26.11
N LEU A 293 -10.02 -2.57 -26.60
CA LEU A 293 -8.98 -1.54 -26.54
C LEU A 293 -9.21 -0.44 -27.60
N GLN A 294 -8.87 0.81 -27.23
CA GLN A 294 -8.85 1.94 -28.17
C GLN A 294 -7.80 1.71 -29.28
N MET A 295 -7.99 2.31 -30.46
CA MET A 295 -7.20 2.02 -31.66
C MET A 295 -5.67 2.02 -31.43
N GLY A 296 -5.11 3.08 -30.85
CA GLY A 296 -3.67 3.15 -30.61
C GLY A 296 -3.16 2.18 -29.53
N VAL A 297 -3.97 1.89 -28.51
CA VAL A 297 -3.63 0.87 -27.48
C VAL A 297 -3.67 -0.53 -28.09
N ARG A 298 -4.60 -0.77 -29.02
CA ARG A 298 -4.75 -2.04 -29.73
C ARG A 298 -3.56 -2.34 -30.64
N GLU A 299 -2.98 -1.33 -31.28
CA GLU A 299 -1.73 -1.50 -32.05
C GLU A 299 -0.59 -1.98 -31.16
N VAL A 300 -0.38 -1.33 -30.01
CA VAL A 300 0.62 -1.75 -29.02
C VAL A 300 0.36 -3.18 -28.52
N PHE A 301 -0.91 -3.54 -28.29
CA PHE A 301 -1.28 -4.90 -27.93
C PHE A 301 -0.99 -5.91 -29.05
N ASN A 302 -1.30 -5.59 -30.31
CA ASN A 302 -1.03 -6.48 -31.44
C ASN A 302 0.46 -6.79 -31.56
N ASP A 303 1.33 -5.78 -31.41
CA ASP A 303 2.78 -5.94 -31.46
C ASP A 303 3.28 -6.81 -30.30
N LEU A 304 2.78 -6.55 -29.08
CA LEU A 304 3.10 -7.33 -27.89
C LEU A 304 2.65 -8.79 -28.04
N TYR A 305 1.43 -9.02 -28.50
CA TYR A 305 0.84 -10.35 -28.65
C TYR A 305 1.48 -11.14 -29.80
N GLY A 306 1.86 -10.48 -30.90
CA GLY A 306 2.65 -11.08 -31.96
C GLY A 306 4.01 -11.56 -31.43
N SER A 307 4.71 -10.71 -30.68
CA SER A 307 5.99 -11.08 -30.05
C SER A 307 5.82 -12.22 -29.03
N TYR A 308 4.76 -12.18 -28.23
CA TYR A 308 4.42 -13.25 -27.28
C TYR A 308 4.20 -14.60 -27.98
N THR A 309 3.44 -14.63 -29.08
CA THR A 309 3.15 -15.88 -29.79
C THR A 309 4.38 -16.46 -30.48
N HIS A 310 5.23 -15.61 -31.06
CA HIS A 310 6.42 -16.04 -31.78
C HIS A 310 7.59 -16.47 -30.90
N TYR A 311 7.86 -15.74 -29.82
CA TYR A 311 9.06 -15.95 -29.01
C TYR A 311 8.77 -16.72 -27.72
N HIS A 312 7.81 -16.27 -26.92
CA HIS A 312 7.58 -16.83 -25.59
C HIS A 312 6.72 -18.11 -25.63
N LYS A 313 5.55 -18.04 -26.27
CA LYS A 313 4.61 -19.18 -26.31
C LYS A 313 5.18 -20.37 -27.08
N ALA A 314 5.87 -20.11 -28.19
CA ALA A 314 6.52 -21.14 -28.98
C ALA A 314 7.68 -21.82 -28.22
N GLN A 315 8.47 -21.05 -27.46
CA GLN A 315 9.56 -21.58 -26.65
C GLN A 315 9.04 -22.50 -25.54
N ARG A 316 8.02 -22.07 -24.77
CA ARG A 316 7.43 -22.92 -23.72
C ARG A 316 6.83 -24.21 -24.25
N GLN A 317 6.10 -24.14 -25.37
CA GLN A 317 5.57 -25.34 -26.02
C GLN A 317 6.67 -26.26 -26.55
N GLY A 318 7.86 -25.73 -26.83
CA GLY A 318 9.06 -26.50 -27.12
C GLY A 318 9.60 -27.20 -25.87
N GLU A 319 9.77 -26.45 -24.78
CA GLU A 319 10.28 -26.97 -23.49
C GLU A 319 9.39 -28.08 -22.90
N ASP A 320 8.06 -27.91 -22.94
CA ASP A 320 7.08 -28.92 -22.48
C ASP A 320 7.13 -30.24 -23.29
N LYS A 321 7.62 -30.20 -24.54
CA LYS A 321 7.79 -31.40 -25.37
C LYS A 321 9.03 -32.22 -25.01
N TYR A 322 9.98 -31.64 -24.27
CA TYR A 322 11.23 -32.31 -23.88
C TYR A 322 11.29 -32.67 -22.38
N THR A 323 10.26 -32.32 -21.60
CA THR A 323 10.15 -32.60 -20.16
C THR A 323 9.22 -33.77 -19.81
N VAL A 324 8.87 -34.61 -20.79
CA VAL A 324 8.14 -35.89 -20.59
C VAL A 324 9.10 -37.06 -20.48
#